data_AF-A0A1F2T704-F1
#
_entry.id   AF-A0A1F2T704-F1
#
_cell.length_a   1.000
_cell.length_b   1.000
_cell.length_c   1.000
_cell.angle_alpha   90.00
_cell.angle_beta   90.00
_cell.angle_gamma   90.00
#
_symmetry.space_group_name_H-M   'P 1'
#
loop_
_entity.id
_entity.type
_entity.pdbx_description
1 polymer ?
#
loop_
_entity_poly.entity_id
_entity_poly.type
_entity_poly.pdbx_seq_one_letter_code
_entity_poly.pdbx_strand_id
1 'polypeptide(L)'
;MTRLLAIAASLAATGAVLAAQDSPDAAQFSSGVELVEVYATVTDAKGEPVTGLQRTDFEVYENNARQDVSAFVAGEFPLTVALGVDRSWSMAGEPLRLAKQASQTFLKALRPDDRSMVVAISSDADVIAPLTMDRFNQIRAVGALDPWSTTALHDAVIASLDRLEPEPGRQALIVFSDGVDRYSRATAAQVVERARRSQALIYPIAFGKTRPPLLAELAVLTGGRSFVLRDVRELDKTLAEIARELRYQYLLGYSPVDPAEAGGPEWRSIRVVLKKPGFRVRARDGYMTR
;
A
#
# COMPACT_ATOMS: atom_id res chain seq x y z
N MET A 1 -47.50 -72.54 -10.11
CA MET A 1 -47.71 -71.63 -8.98
C MET A 1 -46.36 -71.33 -8.34
N THR A 2 -46.01 -70.05 -8.29
CA THR A 2 -45.18 -69.38 -7.25
C THR A 2 -43.72 -69.82 -7.00
N ARG A 3 -42.78 -68.96 -7.47
CA ARG A 3 -41.55 -68.36 -6.85
C ARG A 3 -40.77 -69.17 -5.78
N LEU A 4 -39.42 -69.19 -5.71
CA LEU A 4 -38.48 -68.07 -5.42
C LEU A 4 -36.99 -68.56 -5.27
N LEU A 5 -36.02 -67.62 -5.31
CA LEU A 5 -34.58 -67.65 -4.89
C LEU A 5 -33.56 -68.41 -5.78
N ALA A 6 -32.28 -68.06 -5.94
CA ALA A 6 -31.43 -66.88 -5.71
C ALA A 6 -30.02 -67.17 -6.29
N ILE A 7 -29.46 -66.23 -7.06
CA ILE A 7 -28.09 -65.66 -7.00
C ILE A 7 -26.90 -66.57 -6.63
N ALA A 8 -25.89 -66.68 -7.52
CA ALA A 8 -24.50 -66.21 -7.30
C ALA A 8 -23.49 -66.75 -8.35
N ALA A 9 -22.38 -66.01 -8.50
CA ALA A 9 -21.13 -66.28 -9.24
C ALA A 9 -21.15 -65.91 -10.75
N SER A 10 -20.19 -65.15 -11.31
CA SER A 10 -18.85 -64.74 -10.86
C SER A 10 -18.27 -63.63 -11.76
N LEU A 11 -17.55 -62.68 -11.13
CA LEU A 11 -16.46 -61.84 -11.69
C LEU A 11 -15.42 -62.71 -12.43
N ALA A 12 -14.50 -62.27 -13.29
CA ALA A 12 -14.15 -61.03 -14.01
C ALA A 12 -12.90 -61.40 -14.84
N ALA A 13 -12.63 -60.73 -15.97
CA ALA A 13 -11.28 -60.34 -16.39
C ALA A 13 -11.33 -59.53 -17.68
N THR A 14 -10.93 -58.28 -17.54
CA THR A 14 -10.85 -57.20 -18.52
C THR A 14 -9.57 -57.28 -19.33
N GLY A 15 -9.67 -57.22 -20.67
CA GLY A 15 -8.56 -56.94 -21.58
C GLY A 15 -8.79 -55.59 -22.26
N ALA A 16 -7.88 -54.64 -22.05
CA ALA A 16 -7.96 -53.28 -22.57
C ALA A 16 -7.47 -53.21 -24.03
N VAL A 17 -8.27 -52.55 -24.88
CA VAL A 17 -7.84 -52.11 -26.23
C VAL A 17 -7.62 -50.60 -26.16
N LEU A 18 -6.40 -50.18 -26.51
CA LEU A 18 -5.97 -48.79 -26.67
C LEU A 18 -6.73 -48.14 -27.84
N ALA A 19 -7.52 -47.11 -27.54
CA ALA A 19 -7.95 -46.13 -28.53
C ALA A 19 -7.20 -44.82 -28.25
N ALA A 20 -6.29 -44.45 -29.15
CA ALA A 20 -5.70 -43.13 -29.18
C ALA A 20 -6.82 -42.12 -29.51
N GLN A 21 -7.15 -41.25 -28.56
CA GLN A 21 -8.02 -40.10 -28.80
C GLN A 21 -7.12 -38.90 -29.10
N ASP A 22 -7.26 -38.38 -30.32
CA ASP A 22 -6.78 -37.04 -30.70
C ASP A 22 -7.35 -36.01 -29.72
N SER A 23 -6.46 -35.39 -28.93
CA SER A 23 -6.79 -34.20 -28.17
C SER A 23 -6.86 -33.02 -29.13
N PRO A 24 -7.99 -32.31 -29.25
CA PRO A 24 -8.04 -31.09 -30.03
C PRO A 24 -7.18 -30.03 -29.32
N ASP A 25 -6.33 -29.36 -30.09
CA ASP A 25 -5.57 -28.19 -29.70
C ASP A 25 -6.40 -27.30 -28.77
N ALA A 26 -6.00 -27.26 -27.50
CA ALA A 26 -6.47 -26.22 -26.60
C ALA A 26 -5.88 -24.93 -27.14
N ALA A 27 -6.72 -24.14 -27.81
CA ALA A 27 -6.43 -22.76 -28.13
C ALA A 27 -6.06 -22.04 -26.82
N GLN A 28 -4.76 -21.93 -26.57
CA GLN A 28 -4.21 -21.24 -25.43
C GLN A 28 -4.35 -19.75 -25.69
N PHE A 29 -5.52 -19.20 -25.39
CA PHE A 29 -5.71 -17.76 -25.30
C PHE A 29 -5.00 -17.26 -24.04
N SER A 30 -3.69 -17.03 -24.14
CA SER A 30 -2.96 -16.23 -23.15
C SER A 30 -3.08 -14.75 -23.52
N SER A 31 -4.24 -14.15 -23.35
CA SER A 31 -4.32 -12.69 -23.22
C SER A 31 -4.46 -12.35 -21.74
N GLY A 32 -3.38 -12.62 -20.99
CA GLY A 32 -3.21 -11.99 -19.68
C GLY A 32 -3.03 -10.50 -19.92
N VAL A 33 -4.13 -9.77 -20.01
CA VAL A 33 -4.10 -8.32 -20.13
C VAL A 33 -3.48 -7.79 -18.85
N GLU A 34 -2.27 -7.25 -18.93
CA GLU A 34 -1.63 -6.57 -17.82
C GLU A 34 -2.49 -5.34 -17.49
N LEU A 35 -3.24 -5.42 -16.40
CA LEU A 35 -4.03 -4.31 -15.90
C LEU A 35 -3.16 -3.52 -14.92
N VAL A 36 -2.87 -2.27 -15.27
CA VAL A 36 -2.18 -1.34 -14.39
C VAL A 36 -3.20 -0.63 -13.51
N GLU A 37 -3.09 -0.83 -12.21
CA GLU A 37 -3.92 -0.18 -11.20
C GLU A 37 -3.29 1.11 -10.69
N VAL A 38 -4.00 2.21 -10.84
CA VAL A 38 -3.60 3.52 -10.34
C VAL A 38 -4.61 4.05 -9.35
N TYR A 39 -4.18 4.15 -8.11
CA TYR A 39 -4.98 4.76 -7.05
C TYR A 39 -4.78 6.28 -7.05
N ALA A 40 -5.86 7.02 -7.26
CA ALA A 40 -5.90 8.47 -7.25
C ALA A 40 -6.66 8.99 -6.03
N THR A 41 -6.02 9.91 -5.31
CA THR A 41 -6.61 10.69 -4.23
C THR A 41 -6.97 12.06 -4.76
N VAL A 42 -8.23 12.49 -4.59
CA VAL A 42 -8.69 13.81 -5.04
C VAL A 42 -9.17 14.62 -3.85
N THR A 43 -8.62 15.83 -3.69
CA THR A 43 -8.98 16.74 -2.60
C THR A 43 -9.36 18.12 -3.12
N ASP A 44 -10.20 18.82 -2.39
CA ASP A 44 -10.49 20.24 -2.63
C ASP A 44 -9.35 21.16 -2.14
N ALA A 45 -9.56 22.47 -2.23
CA ALA A 45 -8.60 23.48 -1.76
C ALA A 45 -8.33 23.42 -0.24
N LYS A 46 -9.30 22.89 0.54
CA LYS A 46 -9.21 22.73 2.00
C LYS A 46 -8.54 21.42 2.41
N GLY A 47 -8.27 20.51 1.46
CA GLY A 47 -7.72 19.18 1.74
C GLY A 47 -8.78 18.11 2.03
N GLU A 48 -10.05 18.42 1.76
CA GLU A 48 -11.15 17.49 1.93
C GLU A 48 -11.27 16.56 0.71
N PRO A 49 -11.29 15.22 0.89
CA PRO A 49 -11.70 14.27 -0.13
C PRO A 49 -12.93 14.67 -0.93
N VAL A 50 -12.76 14.65 -2.25
CA VAL A 50 -13.84 14.90 -3.21
C VAL A 50 -14.41 13.56 -3.63
N THR A 51 -15.68 13.32 -3.34
CA THR A 51 -16.42 12.11 -3.71
C THR A 51 -17.32 12.36 -4.93
N GLY A 52 -17.82 11.29 -5.54
CA GLY A 52 -18.79 11.37 -6.64
C GLY A 52 -18.23 11.77 -8.00
N LEU A 53 -16.90 11.77 -8.17
CA LEU A 53 -16.30 11.92 -9.50
C LEU A 53 -16.54 10.66 -10.33
N GLN A 54 -16.67 10.84 -11.63
CA GLN A 54 -16.91 9.78 -12.59
C GLN A 54 -15.65 9.46 -13.36
N ARG A 55 -15.54 8.25 -13.91
CA ARG A 55 -14.43 7.84 -14.79
C ARG A 55 -14.08 8.89 -15.84
N THR A 56 -15.10 9.51 -16.45
CA THR A 56 -14.95 10.52 -17.52
C THR A 56 -14.30 11.82 -17.06
N ASP A 57 -14.24 12.08 -15.75
CA ASP A 57 -13.57 13.24 -15.16
C ASP A 57 -12.03 13.07 -15.13
N PHE A 58 -11.53 11.85 -15.30
CA PHE A 58 -10.12 11.51 -15.24
C PHE A 58 -9.51 11.31 -16.64
N GLU A 59 -8.26 11.70 -16.77
CA GLU A 59 -7.38 11.33 -17.87
C GLU A 59 -6.12 10.71 -17.28
N VAL A 60 -5.72 9.54 -17.80
CA VAL A 60 -4.51 8.85 -17.38
C VAL A 60 -3.54 8.87 -18.55
N TYR A 61 -2.29 9.19 -18.25
CA TYR A 61 -1.20 9.16 -19.20
C TYR A 61 -0.10 8.24 -18.67
N GLU A 62 0.40 7.38 -19.53
CA GLU A 62 1.60 6.59 -19.32
C GLU A 62 2.67 7.07 -20.30
N ASN A 63 3.86 7.46 -19.83
CA ASN A 63 4.93 7.97 -20.70
C ASN A 63 4.47 9.08 -21.66
N ASN A 64 3.55 9.94 -21.18
CA ASN A 64 2.85 10.98 -21.92
C ASN A 64 1.85 10.50 -23.01
N ALA A 65 1.73 9.20 -23.25
CA ALA A 65 0.67 8.62 -24.07
C ALA A 65 -0.63 8.45 -23.27
N ARG A 66 -1.75 8.92 -23.82
CA ARG A 66 -3.07 8.82 -23.18
C ARG A 66 -3.53 7.35 -23.13
N GLN A 67 -3.95 6.91 -21.95
CA GLN A 67 -4.44 5.57 -21.70
C GLN A 67 -5.96 5.58 -21.54
N ASP A 68 -6.64 4.56 -22.07
CA ASP A 68 -8.06 4.39 -21.88
C ASP A 68 -8.34 3.63 -20.58
N VAL A 69 -8.94 4.33 -19.63
CA VAL A 69 -9.35 3.76 -18.34
C VAL A 69 -10.49 2.76 -18.59
N SER A 70 -10.17 1.47 -18.48
CA SER A 70 -11.06 0.33 -18.71
C SER A 70 -11.72 -0.18 -17.42
N ALA A 71 -11.10 0.07 -16.25
CA ALA A 71 -11.66 -0.21 -14.94
C ALA A 71 -11.73 1.07 -14.09
N PHE A 72 -12.86 1.27 -13.41
CA PHE A 72 -13.05 2.41 -12.52
C PHE A 72 -13.82 1.97 -11.29
N VAL A 73 -13.23 2.20 -10.13
CA VAL A 73 -13.91 2.01 -8.85
C VAL A 73 -13.73 3.27 -8.01
N ALA A 74 -14.84 3.77 -7.48
CA ALA A 74 -14.85 4.88 -6.55
C ALA A 74 -15.53 4.42 -5.26
N GLY A 75 -14.88 4.61 -4.12
CA GLY A 75 -15.44 4.18 -2.86
C GLY A 75 -14.45 4.14 -1.73
N GLU A 76 -14.85 3.39 -0.71
CA GLU A 76 -14.04 3.16 0.48
C GLU A 76 -13.48 1.75 0.41
N PHE A 77 -12.15 1.63 0.54
CA PHE A 77 -11.45 0.36 0.54
C PHE A 77 -10.86 0.09 1.94
N PRO A 78 -10.87 -1.16 2.43
CA PRO A 78 -10.18 -1.50 3.66
C PRO A 78 -8.72 -1.09 3.60
N LEU A 79 -8.26 -0.47 4.67
CA LEU A 79 -6.92 0.09 4.77
C LEU A 79 -6.01 -0.89 5.52
N THR A 80 -4.88 -1.24 4.91
CA THR A 80 -3.78 -1.98 5.50
C THR A 80 -2.64 -1.00 5.79
N VAL A 81 -2.37 -0.71 7.07
CA VAL A 81 -1.37 0.29 7.48
C VAL A 81 -0.20 -0.30 8.25
N ALA A 82 1.00 0.13 7.87
CA ALA A 82 2.20 0.05 8.69
C ALA A 82 2.38 1.36 9.47
N LEU A 83 2.49 1.27 10.79
CA LEU A 83 2.78 2.40 11.66
C LEU A 83 4.23 2.33 12.14
N GLY A 84 5.13 3.03 11.46
CA GLY A 84 6.53 3.15 11.84
C GLY A 84 6.73 4.24 12.87
N VAL A 85 7.18 3.90 14.08
CA VAL A 85 7.46 4.85 15.15
C VAL A 85 8.94 4.82 15.50
N ASP A 86 9.63 5.91 15.22
CA ASP A 86 11.00 6.15 15.63
C ASP A 86 11.08 6.30 17.15
N ARG A 87 11.84 5.38 17.75
CA ARG A 87 12.12 5.36 19.18
C ARG A 87 13.59 5.66 19.47
N SER A 88 14.36 6.18 18.53
CA SER A 88 15.77 6.52 18.76
C SER A 88 15.97 7.53 19.89
N TRP A 89 17.22 7.67 20.35
CA TRP A 89 17.55 8.57 21.46
C TRP A 89 17.22 10.05 21.17
N SER A 90 17.26 10.50 19.91
CA SER A 90 16.87 11.87 19.55
C SER A 90 15.37 12.12 19.68
N MET A 91 14.57 11.06 19.65
CA MET A 91 13.13 11.12 19.90
C MET A 91 12.78 11.17 21.39
N ALA A 92 13.74 10.99 22.30
CA ALA A 92 13.48 10.94 23.74
C ALA A 92 12.75 12.19 24.27
N GLY A 93 11.87 11.98 25.25
CA GLY A 93 11.06 13.04 25.85
C GLY A 93 9.84 13.39 25.00
N GLU A 94 9.70 14.68 24.67
CA GLU A 94 8.50 15.21 24.02
C GLU A 94 8.24 14.63 22.61
N PRO A 95 9.23 14.48 21.69
CA PRO A 95 8.97 13.95 20.35
C PRO A 95 8.36 12.54 20.37
N LEU A 96 8.91 11.61 21.17
CA LEU A 96 8.36 10.26 21.30
C LEU A 96 6.99 10.28 21.98
N ARG A 97 6.79 11.13 22.99
CA ARG A 97 5.47 11.29 23.63
C ARG A 97 4.41 11.70 22.59
N LEU A 98 4.75 12.66 21.73
CA LEU A 98 3.88 13.11 20.64
C LEU A 98 3.69 12.03 19.57
N ALA A 99 4.74 11.33 19.16
CA ALA A 99 4.65 10.21 18.22
C ALA A 99 3.75 9.09 18.73
N LYS A 100 3.81 8.77 20.03
CA LYS A 100 2.92 7.80 20.68
C LYS A 100 1.47 8.27 20.67
N GLN A 101 1.23 9.52 21.09
CA GLN A 101 -0.12 10.11 21.06
C GLN A 101 -0.69 10.12 19.63
N ALA A 102 0.12 10.53 18.66
CA ALA A 102 -0.22 10.56 17.24
C ALA A 102 -0.64 9.18 16.73
N SER A 103 0.23 8.21 16.96
CA SER A 103 0.02 6.82 16.60
C SER A 103 -1.29 6.28 17.18
N GLN A 104 -1.57 6.58 18.45
CA GLN A 104 -2.81 6.17 19.11
C GLN A 104 -4.05 6.88 18.55
N THR A 105 -3.97 8.19 18.25
CA THR A 105 -5.06 8.93 17.59
C THR A 105 -5.37 8.34 16.22
N PHE A 106 -4.34 8.06 15.42
CA PHE A 106 -4.51 7.45 14.10
C PHE A 106 -5.15 6.06 14.21
N LEU A 107 -4.63 5.19 15.09
CA LEU A 107 -5.18 3.85 15.31
C LEU A 107 -6.65 3.87 15.73
N LYS A 108 -7.09 4.87 16.51
CA LYS A 108 -8.50 5.05 16.89
C LYS A 108 -9.38 5.55 15.74
N ALA A 109 -8.80 6.20 14.74
CA ALA A 109 -9.51 6.71 13.57
C ALA A 109 -9.69 5.65 12.46
N LEU A 110 -8.98 4.52 12.58
CA LEU A 110 -9.16 3.35 11.72
C LEU A 110 -10.53 2.70 11.96
N ARG A 111 -11.09 2.14 10.89
CA ARG A 111 -12.34 1.39 10.93
C ARG A 111 -12.14 -0.03 11.45
N PRO A 112 -13.24 -0.75 11.78
CA PRO A 112 -13.17 -2.12 12.26
C PRO A 112 -12.54 -3.12 11.28
N ASP A 113 -12.70 -2.90 9.96
CA ASP A 113 -12.20 -3.73 8.87
C ASP A 113 -10.78 -3.38 8.40
N ASP A 114 -10.24 -2.24 8.86
CA ASP A 114 -8.86 -1.87 8.57
C ASP A 114 -7.89 -2.81 9.31
N ARG A 115 -6.69 -3.00 8.78
CA ARG A 115 -5.62 -3.74 9.44
C ARG A 115 -4.45 -2.81 9.73
N SER A 116 -3.84 -2.97 10.90
CA SER A 116 -2.65 -2.21 11.24
C SER A 116 -1.59 -3.08 11.89
N MET A 117 -0.34 -2.76 11.61
CA MET A 117 0.84 -3.25 12.34
C MET A 117 1.63 -2.06 12.89
N VAL A 118 2.40 -2.28 13.94
CA VAL A 118 3.29 -1.28 14.52
C VAL A 118 4.73 -1.76 14.42
N VAL A 119 5.56 -0.92 13.83
CA VAL A 119 6.99 -1.12 13.64
C VAL A 119 7.73 -0.10 14.50
N ALA A 120 8.54 -0.56 15.45
CA ALA A 120 9.45 0.27 16.21
C ALA A 120 10.74 0.46 15.40
N ILE A 121 11.09 1.71 15.12
CA ILE A 121 12.29 2.05 14.35
C ILE A 121 13.38 2.44 15.35
N SER A 122 14.47 1.67 15.35
CA SER A 122 15.65 1.94 16.17
C SER A 122 16.91 1.56 15.37
N SER A 123 17.89 0.86 15.94
CA SER A 123 18.99 0.25 15.16
C SER A 123 18.49 -0.83 14.20
N ASP A 124 17.35 -1.44 14.53
CA ASP A 124 16.61 -2.38 13.71
C ASP A 124 15.15 -1.92 13.54
N ALA A 125 14.44 -2.59 12.64
CA ALA A 125 13.01 -2.40 12.36
C ALA A 125 12.18 -3.54 12.97
N ASP A 126 11.75 -3.36 14.22
CA ASP A 126 11.06 -4.40 14.98
C ASP A 126 9.55 -4.31 14.82
N VAL A 127 8.90 -5.40 14.38
CA VAL A 127 7.44 -5.47 14.43
C VAL A 127 7.02 -5.80 15.86
N ILE A 128 6.62 -4.77 16.62
CA ILE A 128 6.21 -4.92 18.02
C ILE A 128 4.73 -5.28 18.17
N ALA A 129 3.95 -5.09 17.10
CA ALA A 129 2.60 -5.61 17.00
C ALA A 129 2.31 -6.00 15.54
N PRO A 130 1.98 -7.28 15.26
CA PRO A 130 1.78 -7.79 13.91
C PRO A 130 0.51 -7.22 13.27
N LEU A 131 0.34 -7.44 11.97
CA LEU A 131 -0.81 -6.93 11.22
C LEU A 131 -2.13 -7.58 11.66
N THR A 132 -3.04 -6.80 12.24
CA THR A 132 -4.34 -7.27 12.75
C THR A 132 -5.40 -6.16 12.75
N MET A 133 -6.66 -6.53 12.96
CA MET A 133 -7.77 -5.61 13.25
C MET A 133 -7.84 -5.24 14.74
N ASP A 134 -7.08 -5.90 15.61
CA ASP A 134 -7.10 -5.66 17.07
C ASP A 134 -6.42 -4.34 17.44
N ARG A 135 -7.22 -3.27 17.55
CA ARG A 135 -6.73 -1.94 17.92
C ARG A 135 -6.20 -1.85 19.34
N PHE A 136 -6.71 -2.65 20.27
CA PHE A 136 -6.32 -2.57 21.67
C PHE A 136 -4.84 -2.94 21.83
N ASN A 137 -4.43 -4.06 21.22
CA ASN A 137 -3.04 -4.51 21.27
C ASN A 137 -2.09 -3.56 20.53
N GLN A 138 -2.51 -2.96 19.41
CA GLN A 138 -1.71 -1.96 18.68
C GLN A 138 -1.47 -0.71 19.54
N ILE A 139 -2.52 -0.17 20.17
CA ILE A 139 -2.44 1.02 21.04
C ILE A 139 -1.55 0.75 22.26
N ARG A 140 -1.66 -0.45 22.84
CA ARG A 140 -0.81 -0.88 23.97
C ARG A 140 0.65 -1.00 23.55
N ALA A 141 0.94 -1.60 22.40
CA ALA A 141 2.31 -1.75 21.90
C ALA A 141 2.98 -0.38 21.68
N VAL A 142 2.27 0.56 21.05
CA VAL A 142 2.73 1.96 20.94
C VAL A 142 2.96 2.58 22.31
N GLY A 143 2.04 2.36 23.26
CA GLY A 143 2.14 2.88 24.63
C GLY A 143 3.37 2.38 25.41
N ALA A 144 3.87 1.19 25.07
CA ALA A 144 5.04 0.58 25.70
C ALA A 144 6.38 0.96 25.02
N LEU A 145 6.36 1.79 23.98
CA LEU A 145 7.59 2.28 23.35
C LEU A 145 8.37 3.17 24.31
N ASP A 146 9.62 2.80 24.54
CA ASP A 146 10.62 3.60 25.23
C ASP A 146 11.76 3.96 24.27
N PRO A 147 12.46 5.09 24.50
CA PRO A 147 13.63 5.44 23.70
C PRO A 147 14.65 4.30 23.72
N TRP A 148 15.16 3.94 22.55
CA TRP A 148 16.11 2.86 22.32
C TRP A 148 17.00 3.16 21.12
N SER A 149 18.31 3.13 21.35
CA SER A 149 19.33 3.06 20.30
C SER A 149 19.28 4.22 19.29
N THR A 150 19.69 3.94 18.06
CA THR A 150 19.91 4.84 16.94
C THR A 150 18.73 4.77 15.96
N THR A 151 18.87 5.27 14.74
CA THR A 151 17.83 5.19 13.71
C THR A 151 18.35 4.51 12.42
N ALA A 152 17.73 3.39 12.05
CA ALA A 152 17.85 2.68 10.79
C ALA A 152 16.55 2.87 9.99
N LEU A 153 16.30 4.12 9.61
CA LEU A 153 15.08 4.59 8.97
C LEU A 153 14.89 3.96 7.60
N HIS A 154 15.94 3.87 6.80
CA HIS A 154 15.87 3.29 5.46
C HIS A 154 15.49 1.81 5.51
N ASP A 155 16.17 1.04 6.37
CA ASP A 155 15.89 -0.39 6.56
C ASP A 155 14.45 -0.59 7.08
N ALA A 156 13.97 0.28 7.97
CA ALA A 156 12.60 0.23 8.48
C ALA A 156 11.53 0.55 7.43
N VAL A 157 11.78 1.51 6.54
CA VAL A 157 10.86 1.79 5.43
C VAL A 157 10.78 0.56 4.52
N ILE A 158 11.92 0.02 4.08
CA ILE A 158 11.95 -1.17 3.21
C ILE A 158 11.23 -2.35 3.88
N ALA A 159 11.58 -2.67 5.12
CA ALA A 159 10.99 -3.76 5.89
C ALA A 159 9.48 -3.61 6.10
N SER A 160 8.98 -2.37 6.20
CA SER A 160 7.55 -2.08 6.29
C SER A 160 6.85 -2.28 4.95
N LEU A 161 7.45 -1.82 3.85
CA LEU A 161 6.91 -2.00 2.51
C LEU A 161 6.84 -3.48 2.12
N ASP A 162 7.87 -4.27 2.44
CA ASP A 162 7.90 -5.73 2.18
C ASP A 162 6.77 -6.48 2.89
N ARG A 163 6.38 -6.02 4.08
CA ARG A 163 5.27 -6.61 4.84
C ARG A 163 3.90 -6.15 4.37
N LEU A 164 3.82 -4.96 3.78
CA LEU A 164 2.57 -4.46 3.20
C LEU A 164 2.30 -5.12 1.85
N GLU A 165 3.32 -5.34 1.03
CA GLU A 165 3.19 -5.84 -0.34
C GLU A 165 2.27 -7.06 -0.55
N PRO A 166 2.33 -8.14 0.27
CA PRO A 166 1.46 -9.29 0.07
C PRO A 166 0.00 -9.06 0.50
N GLU A 167 -0.29 -7.94 1.18
CA GLU A 167 -1.58 -7.72 1.82
C GLU A 167 -2.56 -7.00 0.89
N PRO A 168 -3.85 -7.40 0.88
CA PRO A 168 -4.83 -6.79 0.01
C PRO A 168 -5.25 -5.40 0.49
N GLY A 169 -5.98 -4.72 -0.38
CA GLY A 169 -6.60 -3.45 -0.09
C GLY A 169 -5.62 -2.29 -0.18
N ARG A 170 -6.04 -1.14 0.35
CA ARG A 170 -5.23 0.06 0.28
C ARG A 170 -4.06 -0.05 1.24
N GLN A 171 -2.84 0.08 0.75
CA GLN A 171 -1.65 0.04 1.58
C GLN A 171 -1.16 1.45 1.92
N ALA A 172 -0.78 1.68 3.17
CA ALA A 172 -0.12 2.91 3.59
C ALA A 172 0.94 2.66 4.66
N LEU A 173 2.02 3.41 4.61
CA LEU A 173 3.06 3.48 5.62
C LEU A 173 3.07 4.88 6.23
N ILE A 174 2.77 4.97 7.52
CA ILE A 174 2.87 6.21 8.30
C ILE A 174 4.14 6.15 9.13
N VAL A 175 5.04 7.12 8.96
CA VAL A 175 6.35 7.12 9.62
C VAL A 175 6.48 8.35 10.52
N PHE A 176 6.67 8.13 11.81
CA PHE A 176 6.97 9.17 12.79
C PHE A 176 8.47 9.16 13.09
N SER A 177 9.22 10.17 12.65
CA SER A 177 10.67 10.23 12.82
C SER A 177 11.19 11.66 12.73
N ASP A 178 12.38 11.95 13.25
CA ASP A 178 13.10 13.20 12.95
C ASP A 178 13.82 13.18 11.58
N GLY A 179 13.84 12.00 10.93
CA GLY A 179 14.35 11.78 9.58
C GLY A 179 15.85 11.60 9.46
N VAL A 180 16.57 11.48 10.58
CA VAL A 180 18.03 11.29 10.55
C VAL A 180 18.35 9.81 10.53
N ASP A 181 18.76 9.28 9.37
CA ASP A 181 19.29 7.92 9.27
C ASP A 181 20.77 7.87 9.71
N ARG A 182 21.16 6.84 10.48
CA ARG A 182 22.54 6.68 10.98
C ARG A 182 23.12 5.28 10.80
N TYR A 183 22.28 4.25 10.78
CA TYR A 183 22.73 2.85 10.86
C TYR A 183 22.12 1.94 9.81
N SER A 184 21.33 2.46 8.87
CA SER A 184 20.76 1.61 7.85
C SER A 184 21.85 1.01 6.96
N ARG A 185 21.65 -0.25 6.60
CA ARG A 185 22.45 -0.90 5.55
C ARG A 185 22.01 -0.42 4.17
N ALA A 186 20.73 -0.12 4.01
CA ALA A 186 20.19 0.44 2.79
C ALA A 186 20.57 1.92 2.62
N THR A 187 20.89 2.27 1.40
CA THR A 187 21.10 3.66 0.95
C THR A 187 19.76 4.34 0.67
N ALA A 188 19.74 5.67 0.68
CA ALA A 188 18.56 6.45 0.30
C ALA A 188 18.02 6.07 -1.09
N ALA A 189 18.92 5.82 -2.06
CA ALA A 189 18.55 5.40 -3.40
C ALA A 189 17.82 4.04 -3.42
N GLN A 190 18.25 3.08 -2.60
CA GLN A 190 17.58 1.78 -2.47
C GLN A 190 16.18 1.90 -1.87
N VAL A 191 15.98 2.81 -0.90
CA VAL A 191 14.65 3.08 -0.34
C VAL A 191 13.73 3.70 -1.38
N VAL A 192 14.24 4.67 -2.14
CA VAL A 192 13.49 5.30 -3.23
C VAL A 192 13.06 4.27 -4.27
N GLU A 193 13.97 3.40 -4.70
CA GLU A 193 13.67 2.33 -5.65
C GLU A 193 12.63 1.34 -5.09
N ARG A 194 12.77 0.97 -3.82
CA ARG A 194 11.80 0.09 -3.16
C ARG A 194 10.42 0.71 -3.03
N ALA A 195 10.35 2.00 -2.72
CA ALA A 195 9.10 2.76 -2.63
C ALA A 195 8.42 2.87 -3.98
N ARG A 196 9.17 3.10 -5.07
CA ARG A 196 8.67 3.11 -6.45
C ARG A 196 8.00 1.79 -6.86
N ARG A 197 8.51 0.66 -6.38
CA ARG A 197 7.94 -0.67 -6.64
C ARG A 197 6.74 -1.00 -5.75
N SER A 198 6.55 -0.27 -4.65
CA SER A 198 5.44 -0.50 -3.73
C SER A 198 4.14 0.15 -4.23
N GLN A 199 3.01 -0.45 -3.86
CA GLN A 199 1.69 0.18 -3.99
C GLN A 199 1.30 1.00 -2.75
N ALA A 200 2.12 0.96 -1.69
CA ALA A 200 1.86 1.65 -0.44
C ALA A 200 2.14 3.15 -0.54
N LEU A 201 1.22 3.97 -0.02
CA LEU A 201 1.46 5.39 0.15
C LEU A 201 2.27 5.67 1.40
N ILE A 202 3.27 6.53 1.28
CA ILE A 202 4.11 6.89 2.41
C ILE A 202 3.68 8.27 2.93
N TYR A 203 3.37 8.33 4.23
CA TYR A 203 3.00 9.54 4.97
C TYR A 203 4.00 9.79 6.11
N PRO A 204 5.11 10.48 5.84
CA PRO A 204 6.05 10.84 6.87
C PRO A 204 5.55 12.02 7.70
N ILE A 205 5.66 11.88 9.00
CA ILE A 205 5.34 12.90 10.00
C ILE A 205 6.66 13.19 10.72
N ALA A 206 7.31 14.25 10.25
CA ALA A 206 8.63 14.64 10.70
C ALA A 206 8.58 15.43 12.01
N PHE A 207 9.46 15.13 12.94
CA PHE A 207 9.70 15.92 14.14
C PHE A 207 10.91 16.84 13.92
N GLY A 208 10.77 18.12 14.28
CA GLY A 208 11.84 19.11 14.15
C GLY A 208 11.42 20.36 13.36
N LYS A 209 12.41 21.10 12.84
CA LYS A 209 12.17 22.40 12.21
C LYS A 209 11.80 22.30 10.73
N THR A 210 12.37 21.32 10.03
CA THR A 210 12.32 21.18 8.57
C THR A 210 11.85 19.78 8.16
N ARG A 211 11.33 19.66 6.93
CA ARG A 211 11.03 18.35 6.33
C ARG A 211 12.34 17.71 5.85
N PRO A 212 12.67 16.49 6.28
CA PRO A 212 13.79 15.74 5.73
C PRO A 212 13.58 15.52 4.22
N PRO A 213 14.56 15.85 3.35
CA PRO A 213 14.40 15.76 1.89
C PRO A 213 13.96 14.38 1.41
N LEU A 214 14.59 13.31 1.92
CA LEU A 214 14.24 11.94 1.57
C LEU A 214 12.78 11.60 1.92
N LEU A 215 12.31 11.97 3.12
CA LEU A 215 10.92 11.74 3.49
C LEU A 215 9.95 12.51 2.60
N ALA A 216 10.28 13.76 2.25
CA ALA A 216 9.48 14.53 1.31
C ALA A 216 9.42 13.88 -0.08
N GLU A 217 10.56 13.36 -0.57
CA GLU A 217 10.65 12.63 -1.82
C GLU A 217 9.78 11.36 -1.80
N LEU A 218 9.95 10.49 -0.80
CA LEU A 218 9.17 9.24 -0.66
C LEU A 218 7.66 9.49 -0.65
N ALA A 219 7.21 10.57 0.01
CA ALA A 219 5.81 10.96 0.02
C ALA A 219 5.31 11.34 -1.38
N VAL A 220 6.09 12.13 -2.13
CA VAL A 220 5.71 12.56 -3.49
C VAL A 220 5.65 11.37 -4.44
N LEU A 221 6.67 10.51 -4.44
CA LEU A 221 6.77 9.35 -5.35
C LEU A 221 5.60 8.38 -5.20
N THR A 222 5.18 8.14 -3.96
CA THR A 222 4.10 7.20 -3.66
C THR A 222 2.70 7.82 -3.73
N GLY A 223 2.59 9.14 -3.94
CA GLY A 223 1.31 9.87 -3.95
C GLY A 223 0.76 10.25 -2.57
N GLY A 224 1.57 10.08 -1.51
CA GLY A 224 1.29 10.50 -0.15
C GLY A 224 1.61 11.98 0.14
N ARG A 225 1.79 12.31 1.43
CA ARG A 225 2.09 13.66 1.91
C ARG A 225 3.06 13.61 3.09
N SER A 226 4.00 14.56 3.13
CA SER A 226 4.89 14.76 4.27
C SER A 226 4.45 15.95 5.12
N PHE A 227 4.55 15.78 6.44
CA PHE A 227 4.16 16.75 7.45
C PHE A 227 5.33 17.06 8.37
N VAL A 228 5.33 18.25 8.97
CA VAL A 228 6.23 18.57 10.09
C VAL A 228 5.33 18.84 11.27
N LEU A 229 5.54 18.12 12.35
CA LEU A 229 4.77 18.33 13.56
C LEU A 229 5.47 19.32 14.48
N ARG A 230 4.76 20.41 14.82
CA ARG A 230 5.25 21.46 15.73
C ARG A 230 4.40 21.60 17.00
N ASP A 231 3.11 21.27 16.94
CA ASP A 231 2.15 21.35 18.04
C ASP A 231 1.22 20.13 18.01
N VAL A 232 0.83 19.67 19.21
CA VAL A 232 -0.15 18.60 19.46
C VAL A 232 -1.50 18.89 18.79
N ARG A 233 -1.93 20.15 18.72
CA ARG A 233 -3.22 20.51 18.12
C ARG A 233 -3.23 20.31 16.60
N GLU A 234 -2.09 20.52 15.94
CA GLU A 234 -1.93 20.23 14.51
C GLU A 234 -1.91 18.71 14.24
N LEU A 235 -1.51 17.92 15.24
CA LEU A 235 -1.41 16.47 15.15
C LEU A 235 -2.75 15.80 14.89
N ASP A 236 -3.72 16.04 15.78
CA ASP A 236 -5.00 15.35 15.74
C ASP A 236 -5.76 15.67 14.44
N LYS A 237 -5.71 16.94 14.01
CA LYS A 237 -6.28 17.37 12.73
C LYS A 237 -5.59 16.69 11.56
N THR A 238 -4.26 16.69 11.52
CA THR A 238 -3.48 16.09 10.42
C THR A 238 -3.76 14.59 10.29
N LEU A 239 -3.82 13.86 11.40
CA LEU A 239 -4.07 12.42 11.38
C LEU A 239 -5.51 12.08 10.98
N ALA A 240 -6.48 12.86 11.45
CA ALA A 240 -7.85 12.72 11.02
C ALA A 240 -8.01 12.97 9.51
N GLU A 241 -7.30 13.98 8.97
CA GLU A 241 -7.21 14.25 7.54
C GLU A 241 -6.58 13.07 6.78
N ILE A 242 -5.42 12.56 7.23
CA ILE A 242 -4.75 11.40 6.59
C ILE A 242 -5.68 10.18 6.60
N ALA A 243 -6.29 9.86 7.74
CA ALA A 243 -7.20 8.72 7.83
C ALA A 243 -8.40 8.87 6.88
N ARG A 244 -8.95 10.07 6.74
CA ARG A 244 -10.07 10.35 5.83
C ARG A 244 -9.67 10.34 4.36
N GLU A 245 -8.48 10.84 4.07
CA GLU A 245 -7.84 10.81 2.75
C GLU A 245 -7.58 9.37 2.30
N LEU A 246 -7.02 8.54 3.17
CA LEU A 246 -6.74 7.14 2.88
C LEU A 246 -8.00 6.32 2.61
N ARG A 247 -9.15 6.70 3.18
CA ARG A 247 -10.43 6.01 3.00
C ARG A 247 -11.03 6.20 1.61
N TYR A 248 -11.04 7.43 1.07
CA TYR A 248 -11.78 7.74 -0.16
C TYR A 248 -10.85 7.89 -1.35
N GLN A 249 -10.96 6.96 -2.30
CA GLN A 249 -10.09 6.96 -3.47
C GLN A 249 -10.77 6.47 -4.73
N TYR A 250 -10.13 6.80 -5.84
CA TYR A 250 -10.47 6.36 -7.18
C TYR A 250 -9.43 5.37 -7.66
N LEU A 251 -9.84 4.14 -7.93
CA LEU A 251 -9.04 3.16 -8.62
C LEU A 251 -9.27 3.31 -10.13
N LEU A 252 -8.21 3.64 -10.86
CA LEU A 252 -8.16 3.78 -12.30
C LEU A 252 -7.35 2.61 -12.86
N GLY A 253 -8.01 1.66 -13.51
CA GLY A 253 -7.35 0.55 -14.20
C GLY A 253 -7.28 0.81 -15.70
N TYR A 254 -6.11 0.57 -16.29
CA TYR A 254 -5.93 0.64 -17.74
C TYR A 254 -4.97 -0.45 -18.21
N SER A 255 -5.06 -0.78 -19.50
CA SER A 255 -4.09 -1.65 -20.17
C SER A 255 -3.10 -0.76 -20.90
N PRO A 256 -1.78 -0.91 -20.66
CA PRO A 256 -0.76 -0.13 -21.37
C PRO A 256 -0.93 -0.23 -22.88
N VAL A 257 -0.96 0.93 -23.55
CA VAL A 257 -0.94 1.00 -25.03
C VAL A 257 0.35 0.41 -25.59
N ASP A 258 1.47 0.69 -24.93
CA ASP A 258 2.78 0.15 -25.31
C ASP A 258 3.08 -1.11 -24.47
N PRO A 259 3.34 -2.28 -25.08
CA PRO A 259 3.73 -3.47 -24.32
C PRO A 259 5.06 -3.25 -23.61
N ALA A 260 5.30 -3.95 -22.50
CA ALA A 260 6.61 -3.96 -21.83
C ALA A 260 7.71 -4.35 -22.82
N GLU A 261 8.82 -3.59 -22.87
CA GLU A 261 9.94 -3.95 -23.74
C GLU A 261 10.54 -5.31 -23.33
N ALA A 262 10.91 -6.12 -24.32
CA ALA A 262 11.60 -7.38 -24.09
C ALA A 262 13.06 -7.09 -23.67
N GLY A 263 13.32 -6.91 -22.38
CA GLY A 263 14.65 -6.56 -21.89
C GLY A 263 14.85 -6.43 -20.39
N GLY A 264 13.77 -6.50 -19.60
CA GLY A 264 13.81 -6.41 -18.14
C GLY A 264 12.93 -5.29 -17.58
N PRO A 265 13.07 -4.97 -16.29
CA PRO A 265 12.24 -3.96 -15.63
C PRO A 265 12.44 -2.57 -16.25
N GLU A 266 11.34 -1.96 -16.70
CA GLU A 266 11.28 -0.63 -17.31
C GLU A 266 10.51 0.32 -16.38
N TRP A 267 11.00 1.55 -16.19
CA TRP A 267 10.24 2.59 -15.50
C TRP A 267 9.22 3.24 -16.43
N ARG A 268 7.95 3.24 -16.01
CA ARG A 268 6.84 3.86 -16.72
C ARG A 268 6.22 4.95 -15.89
N SER A 269 6.30 6.19 -16.39
CA SER A 269 5.72 7.35 -15.71
C SER A 269 4.20 7.36 -15.82
N ILE A 270 3.51 7.68 -14.73
CA ILE A 270 2.06 7.83 -14.68
C ILE A 270 1.72 9.28 -14.34
N ARG A 271 0.79 9.85 -15.11
CA ARG A 271 0.19 11.15 -14.80
C ARG A 271 -1.32 11.06 -14.87
N VAL A 272 -1.96 11.34 -13.73
CA VAL A 272 -3.42 11.44 -13.63
C VAL A 272 -3.81 12.92 -13.66
N VAL A 273 -4.72 13.28 -14.56
CA VAL A 273 -5.26 14.63 -14.70
C VAL A 273 -6.75 14.58 -14.42
N LEU A 274 -7.24 15.57 -13.67
CA LEU A 274 -8.67 15.78 -13.47
C LEU A 274 -9.14 16.92 -14.38
N LYS A 275 -10.19 16.68 -15.17
CA LYS A 275 -10.77 17.68 -16.07
C LYS A 275 -11.48 18.82 -15.34
N LYS A 276 -11.96 18.53 -14.13
CA LYS A 276 -12.68 19.51 -13.28
C LYS A 276 -11.67 20.44 -12.60
N PRO A 277 -11.78 21.78 -12.78
CA PRO A 277 -10.90 22.73 -12.12
C PRO A 277 -11.17 22.81 -10.62
N GLY A 278 -10.21 23.34 -9.86
CA GLY A 278 -10.37 23.62 -8.42
C GLY A 278 -10.09 22.43 -7.48
N PHE A 279 -9.77 21.26 -8.03
CA PHE A 279 -9.38 20.09 -7.26
C PHE A 279 -7.91 19.73 -7.49
N ARG A 280 -7.33 19.04 -6.50
CA ARG A 280 -5.98 18.49 -6.58
C ARG A 280 -6.08 16.97 -6.67
N VAL A 281 -5.46 16.39 -7.69
CA VAL A 281 -5.31 14.94 -7.83
C VAL A 281 -3.89 14.55 -7.48
N ARG A 282 -3.74 13.48 -6.70
CA ARG A 282 -2.46 12.82 -6.40
C ARG A 282 -2.58 11.34 -6.73
N ALA A 283 -1.55 10.81 -7.36
CA ALA A 283 -1.34 9.40 -7.60
C ALA A 283 0.18 9.16 -7.57
N ARG A 284 0.58 7.89 -7.62
CA ARG A 284 2.01 7.57 -7.83
C ARG A 284 2.51 8.15 -9.15
N ASP A 285 3.79 8.49 -9.21
CA ASP A 285 4.42 9.10 -10.38
C ASP A 285 4.80 8.10 -11.48
N GLY A 286 4.69 6.80 -11.20
CA GLY A 286 4.96 5.74 -12.15
C GLY A 286 5.12 4.37 -11.50
N TYR A 287 5.67 3.43 -12.25
CA TYR A 287 5.93 2.06 -11.81
C TYR A 287 7.03 1.37 -12.60
N MET A 288 7.55 0.30 -12.02
CA MET A 288 8.44 -0.63 -12.73
C MET A 288 7.62 -1.78 -13.33
N THR A 289 7.82 -2.08 -14.61
CA THR A 289 7.31 -3.33 -15.21
C THR A 289 7.98 -4.54 -14.56
N ARG A 290 7.30 -5.69 -14.60
CA ARG A 290 7.81 -6.95 -14.06
C ARG A 290 8.75 -7.66 -15.03
#